data_AF-A0A497L8J1-F1
#
_entry.id   AF-A0A497L8J1-F1
#
_cell.length_a   1.000
_cell.length_b   1.000
_cell.length_c   1.000
_cell.angle_alpha   90.00
_cell.angle_beta   90.00
_cell.angle_gamma   90.00
#
_symmetry.space_group_name_H-M   'P 1'
#
loop_
_entity.id
_entity.type
_entity.pdbx_description
1 polymer ?
#
loop_
_entity_poly.entity_id
_entity_poly.type
_entity_poly.pdbx_seq_one_letter_code
_entity_poly.pdbx_strand_id
1 'polypeptide(L)' 'MGELRKVQRTPSGTFFVCLPKPWAERYGLKRGSVVALNETSNGKLLIDPEYT' A
#
# COMPACT_ATOMS: atom_id res chain seq x y z
N MET A 1 16.39 -6.47 -3.42
CA MET A 1 15.19 -7.14 -2.88
C MET A 1 14.44 -6.11 -2.03
N GLY A 2 13.13 -5.93 -2.23
CA GLY A 2 12.35 -4.92 -1.51
C GLY A 2 12.21 -5.22 -0.02
N GLU A 3 11.82 -4.23 0.78
CA GLU A 3 11.48 -4.42 2.19
C GLU A 3 10.28 -5.39 2.31
N LEU A 4 10.40 -6.44 3.13
CA LEU A 4 9.33 -7.39 3.37
C LEU A 4 8.40 -6.88 4.47
N ARG A 5 7.09 -6.98 4.24
CA ARG A 5 6.05 -6.62 5.20
C ARG A 5 5.13 -7.81 5.42
N LYS A 6 4.73 -8.04 6.66
CA LYS A 6 3.69 -9.02 6.97
C LYS A 6 2.34 -8.47 6.53
N VAL A 7 1.57 -9.29 5.85
CA VAL A 7 0.16 -9.01 5.59
C VAL A 7 -0.63 -9.24 6.87
N GLN A 8 -1.50 -8.29 7.19
CA GLN A 8 -2.48 -8.41 8.28
C GLN A 8 -3.86 -8.67 7.70
N ARG A 9 -4.71 -9.34 8.48
CA ARG A 9 -6.08 -9.70 8.09
C ARG A 9 -7.03 -9.36 9.22
N THR A 10 -8.12 -8.66 8.90
CA THR A 10 -9.22 -8.43 9.84
C THR A 10 -10.03 -9.72 10.02
N PRO A 11 -10.73 -9.91 11.15
CA PRO A 11 -11.66 -11.04 11.31
C PRO A 11 -12.70 -11.14 10.18
N SER A 12 -13.13 -10.00 9.65
CA SER A 12 -14.09 -9.90 8.54
C SER A 12 -13.54 -10.27 7.16
N GLY A 13 -12.21 -10.47 7.02
CA GLY A 13 -11.59 -10.94 5.77
C GLY A 13 -10.85 -9.90 4.93
N THR A 14 -10.79 -8.64 5.38
CA THR A 14 -10.02 -7.60 4.68
C THR A 14 -8.53 -7.76 4.96
N PHE A 15 -7.70 -7.69 3.92
CA PHE A 15 -6.25 -7.75 4.02
C PHE A 15 -5.65 -6.35 3.89
N PHE A 16 -4.58 -6.08 4.65
CA PHE A 16 -3.83 -4.83 4.52
C PHE A 16 -2.34 -5.05 4.82
N VAL A 17 -1.52 -4.17 4.25
CA VAL A 17 -0.07 -4.12 4.47
C VAL A 17 0.30 -2.72 4.98
N CYS A 18 1.25 -2.65 5.90
CA CYS A 18 1.78 -1.36 6.35
C CYS A 18 2.67 -0.77 5.25
N LEU A 19 2.33 0.43 4.79
CA LEU A 19 3.15 1.19 3.84
C LEU A 19 4.53 1.51 4.48
N PRO A 20 5.62 1.51 3.69
CA PRO A 20 6.91 1.95 4.19
C PRO A 20 6.84 3.41 4.65
N LYS A 21 7.19 3.68 5.91
CA LYS A 21 7.12 5.02 6.51
C LYS A 21 7.85 6.10 5.67
N PRO A 22 9.12 5.89 5.23
CA PRO A 22 9.81 6.89 4.43
C PRO A 22 9.16 7.17 3.07
N TRP A 23 8.47 6.18 2.49
CA TRP A 23 7.76 6.35 1.23
C TRP A 23 6.47 7.16 1.45
N ALA A 24 5.70 6.80 2.47
CA ALA A 24 4.48 7.52 2.82
C ALA A 24 4.76 9.00 3.17
N GLU A 25 5.83 9.28 3.92
CA GLU A 25 6.26 10.65 4.25
C GLU A 25 6.71 11.42 3.01
N ARG A 26 7.48 10.79 2.11
CA ARG A 26 7.94 11.41 0.86
C ARG A 26 6.78 11.89 -0.02
N TYR A 27 5.71 11.10 -0.10
CA TYR A 27 4.53 11.42 -0.89
C TYR A 27 3.43 12.11 -0.07
N GLY A 28 3.71 12.55 1.16
CA GLY A 28 2.76 13.33 1.96
C GLY A 28 1.49 12.58 2.35
N LEU A 29 1.52 11.24 2.38
CA LEU A 29 0.35 10.43 2.73
C LEU A 29 -0.04 10.67 4.19
N LYS A 30 -1.30 10.98 4.42
CA LYS A 30 -1.89 11.24 5.74
C LYS A 30 -2.98 10.23 6.03
N ARG A 31 -3.47 10.24 7.27
CA ARG A 31 -4.66 9.47 7.63
C ARG A 31 -5.82 9.87 6.72
N GLY A 32 -6.41 8.90 6.02
CA GLY A 32 -7.50 9.12 5.08
C GLY A 32 -7.06 9.39 3.63
N SER A 33 -5.76 9.50 3.34
CA SER A 33 -5.26 9.55 1.96
C SER A 33 -5.66 8.28 1.20
N VAL A 34 -6.03 8.46 -0.07
CA VAL A 34 -6.36 7.38 -0.99
C VAL A 34 -5.14 7.14 -1.89
N VAL A 35 -4.88 5.87 -2.20
CA VAL A 35 -3.87 5.45 -3.18
C VAL A 35 -4.54 4.54 -4.19
N ALA A 36 -4.09 4.56 -5.44
CA ALA A 36 -4.56 3.59 -6.42
C ALA A 36 -3.77 2.29 -6.31
N LEU A 37 -4.48 1.17 -6.47
CA LEU A 37 -3.91 -0.17 -6.56
C LEU A 37 -4.19 -0.71 -7.96
N ASN A 38 -3.13 -1.05 -8.69
CA ASN A 38 -3.23 -1.65 -10.02
C ASN A 38 -2.53 -3.01 -10.03
N GLU A 39 -3.24 -4.05 -10.44
CA GLU A 39 -2.63 -5.37 -10.65
C GLU A 39 -1.98 -5.40 -12.04
N THR A 40 -0.70 -5.78 -12.09
CA THR A 40 0.02 -5.97 -13.34
C THR A 40 -0.29 -7.33 -13.95
N SER A 41 0.03 -7.51 -15.23
CA SER A 41 -0.10 -8.80 -15.94
C SER A 41 0.69 -9.97 -15.32
N ASN A 42 1.66 -9.69 -14.44
CA ASN A 42 2.41 -10.72 -13.71
C ASN A 42 1.97 -10.85 -12.23
N GLY A 43 0.79 -10.34 -11.87
CA GLY A 43 0.17 -10.50 -10.56
C GLY A 43 0.79 -9.65 -9.44
N LYS A 44 1.62 -8.65 -9.79
CA LYS A 44 2.15 -7.70 -8.81
C LYS A 44 1.14 -6.57 -8.61
N LEU A 45 1.00 -6.11 -7.37
CA LEU A 45 0.25 -4.90 -7.07
C LEU A 45 1.19 -3.68 -7.13
N LEU A 46 0.84 -2.71 -7.97
CA LEU A 46 1.44 -1.38 -7.99
C LEU A 46 0.59 -0.44 -7.13
N ILE A 47 1.26 0.33 -6.28
CA ILE A 47 0.64 1.33 -5.43
C ILE A 47 1.03 2.70 -5.95
N ASP A 48 0.04 3.52 -6.30
CA ASP A 48 0.24 4.86 -6.82
C ASP A 48 -0.29 5.92 -5.84
N PRO A 49 0.55 6.86 -5.38
CA PRO A 49 0.13 7.94 -4.48
C PRO A 49 -0.61 9.09 -5.18
N GLU A 50 -0.84 9.06 -6.50
CA GLU A 50 -1.37 10.17 -7.33
C GLU A 50 -2.69 10.82 -6.86
N TYR A 51 -3.42 10.22 -5.91
CA TYR A 51 -4.70 10.72 -5.40
C TYR A 51 -4.60 11.46 -4.05
N THR A 52 -3.43 11.98 -3.69
CA THR A 52 -3.23 12.78 -2.46
C THR A 52 -3.23 14.28 -2.63
#